data_AF-G9ZPU8-F1
#
_entry.id   AF-G9ZPU8-F1
#
_cell.length_a   1.000
_cell.length_b   1.000
_cell.length_c   1.000
_cell.angle_alpha   90.00
_cell.angle_beta   90.00
_cell.angle_gamma   90.00
#
_symmetry.space_group_name_H-M   'P 1'
#
loop_
_entity.id
_entity.type
_entity.pdbx_description
1 polymer ?
#
loop_
_entity_poly.entity_id
_entity_poly.type
_entity_poly.pdbx_seq_one_letter_code
_entity_poly.pdbx_strand_id
1 'polypeptide(L)' 'MGFWIMILSGVIGLEMLHLGFNKRAQKPLRPVLVGVGIILMAFAIYVATPLGADLILKVAM' A
#
# COMPACT_ATOMS: atom_id res chain seq x y z
N MET A 1 -5.77 -10.58 12.30
CA MET A 1 -6.31 -9.56 11.36
C MET A 1 -5.22 -8.72 10.70
N GLY A 2 -4.19 -8.23 11.43
CA GLY A 2 -3.09 -7.44 10.84
C GLY A 2 -2.32 -8.11 9.69
N PHE A 3 -2.14 -9.44 9.71
CA PHE A 3 -1.48 -10.19 8.64
C PHE A 3 -2.20 -10.09 7.28
N TRP A 4 -3.53 -10.19 7.28
CA TRP A 4 -4.34 -10.06 6.06
C TRP A 4 -4.33 -8.63 5.52
N ILE A 5 -4.34 -7.62 6.41
CA ILE A 5 -4.26 -6.21 6.04
C ILE A 5 -2.90 -5.89 5.42
N MET A 6 -1.83 -6.46 5.94
CA MET A 6 -0.47 -6.35 5.37
C MET A 6 -0.42 -6.92 3.94
N ILE A 7 -0.95 -8.13 3.73
CA ILE A 7 -0.98 -8.76 2.41
C ILE A 7 -1.83 -7.94 1.44
N LEU A 8 -3.03 -7.53 1.84
CA LEU A 8 -3.92 -6.74 0.98
C LEU A 8 -3.32 -5.39 0.60
N SER A 9 -2.78 -4.66 1.57
CA SER A 9 -2.15 -3.35 1.31
C SER A 9 -0.88 -3.48 0.46
N GLY A 10 -0.09 -4.53 0.69
CA GLY A 10 1.08 -4.84 -0.14
C GLY A 10 0.72 -5.16 -1.58
N VAL A 11 -0.27 -6.05 -1.81
CA VAL A 11 -0.71 -6.44 -3.16
C VAL A 11 -1.32 -5.25 -3.91
N ILE A 12 -2.18 -4.46 -3.26
CA ILE A 12 -2.79 -3.28 -3.88
C ILE A 12 -1.73 -2.21 -4.21
N GLY A 13 -0.78 -1.98 -3.30
CA GLY A 13 0.33 -1.04 -3.53
C GLY A 13 1.22 -1.47 -4.69
N LEU A 14 1.51 -2.77 -4.80
CA LEU A 14 2.31 -3.33 -5.88
C LEU A 14 1.62 -3.19 -7.25
N GLU A 15 0.32 -3.49 -7.32
CA GLU A 15 -0.49 -3.32 -8.54
C GLU A 15 -0.60 -1.84 -8.94
N MET A 16 -0.80 -0.92 -7.98
CA MET A 16 -0.82 0.51 -8.26
C MET A 16 0.52 1.02 -8.81
N LEU A 17 1.64 0.55 -8.27
CA LEU A 17 2.96 0.86 -8.80
C LEU A 17 3.12 0.29 -10.22
N HIS A 18 2.73 -0.96 -10.44
CA HIS A 18 2.81 -1.60 -11.75
C HIS A 18 1.99 -0.83 -12.80
N LEU A 19 0.77 -0.43 -12.47
CA LEU A 19 -0.07 0.42 -13.33
C LEU A 19 0.51 1.83 -13.53
N GLY A 20 1.12 2.42 -12.50
CA GLY A 20 1.81 3.71 -12.58
C GLY A 20 3.10 3.68 -13.42
N PHE A 21 3.79 2.54 -13.49
CA PHE A 21 4.94 2.36 -14.39
C PHE A 21 4.54 1.97 -15.81
N ASN A 22 3.30 1.48 -16.01
CA ASN A 22 2.79 1.15 -17.32
C ASN A 22 2.68 2.41 -18.21
N LYS A 23 3.40 2.41 -19.33
CA LYS A 23 3.47 3.56 -20.27
C LYS A 23 2.13 3.92 -20.92
N ARG A 24 1.10 3.05 -20.78
CA ARG A 24 -0.29 3.31 -21.22
C ARG A 24 -1.13 4.14 -20.23
N ALA A 25 -0.67 4.33 -18.98
CA ALA A 25 -1.38 5.18 -18.03
C ALA A 25 -1.33 6.64 -18.49
N GLN A 26 -2.45 7.36 -18.39
CA GLN A 26 -2.53 8.78 -18.76
C GLN A 26 -1.45 9.57 -18.02
N LYS A 27 -0.68 10.41 -18.74
CA LYS A 27 0.44 11.22 -18.20
C LYS A 27 0.15 11.89 -16.85
N PRO A 28 -1.04 12.50 -16.60
CA PRO A 28 -1.35 13.09 -15.30
C PRO A 28 -1.70 12.08 -14.19
N LEU A 29 -2.22 10.90 -14.53
CA LEU A 29 -2.54 9.85 -13.53
C LEU A 29 -1.29 9.13 -13.03
N ARG A 30 -0.21 9.13 -13.83
CA ARG A 30 1.03 8.44 -13.54
C ARG A 30 1.66 8.82 -12.18
N PRO A 31 1.89 10.12 -11.86
CA PRO A 31 2.45 10.50 -10.57
C PRO A 31 1.52 10.19 -9.40
N VAL A 32 0.20 10.21 -9.60
CA VAL A 32 -0.79 9.86 -8.57
C VAL A 32 -0.74 8.37 -8.27
N LEU A 33 -0.74 7.51 -9.29
CA LEU A 33 -0.62 6.06 -9.13
C LEU A 33 0.69 5.65 -8.44
N VAL A 34 1.81 6.26 -8.84
CA VAL A 34 3.11 5.99 -8.22
C VAL A 34 3.15 6.52 -6.79
N GLY A 35 2.65 7.73 -6.53
CA GLY A 35 2.63 8.32 -5.19
C GLY A 35 1.77 7.50 -4.21
N VAL A 36 0.55 7.14 -4.61
CA VAL A 36 -0.35 6.31 -3.80
C VAL A 36 0.24 4.91 -3.60
N GLY A 37 0.85 4.31 -4.63
CA GLY A 37 1.52 3.02 -4.54
C GLY A 37 2.68 3.00 -3.54
N ILE A 38 3.52 4.05 -3.52
CA ILE A 38 4.61 4.20 -2.54
C ILE A 38 4.04 4.32 -1.12
N ILE A 39 3.00 5.12 -0.92
CA ILE A 39 2.35 5.30 0.39
C ILE A 39 1.79 3.97 0.89
N LEU A 40 1.11 3.20 0.02
CA LEU A 40 0.58 1.89 0.36
C LEU A 40 1.67 0.89 0.68
N MET A 41 2.80 0.90 -0.03
CA MET A 41 3.95 0.06 0.32
C MET A 41 4.55 0.44 1.67
N ALA A 42 4.76 1.74 1.93
CA ALA A 42 5.28 2.22 3.20
C ALA A 42 4.35 1.84 4.36
N PHE A 43 3.03 1.95 4.15
CA PHE A 43 2.03 1.53 5.10
C PHE A 43 2.05 0.01 5.32
N ALA A 44 2.14 -0.79 4.25
CA ALA A 44 2.25 -2.25 4.36
C ALA A 44 3.48 -2.68 5.15
N ILE A 45 4.64 -2.05 4.89
CA ILE A 45 5.88 -2.28 5.65
C ILE A 45 5.70 -1.87 7.12
N TYR A 46 5.07 -0.73 7.37
CA TYR A 46 4.79 -0.27 8.74
C TYR A 46 3.88 -1.24 9.50
N VAL A 47 2.80 -1.69 8.88
CA VAL A 47 1.87 -2.69 9.44
C VAL A 47 2.55 -4.06 9.62
N ALA A 48 3.61 -4.37 8.87
CA ALA A 48 4.43 -5.55 9.08
C ALA A 48 5.27 -5.50 10.37
N THR A 49 5.49 -4.31 10.94
CA THR A 49 6.18 -4.17 12.22
C THR A 49 5.25 -4.45 13.39
N PRO A 50 5.77 -4.90 14.55
CA PRO A 50 4.96 -5.12 15.75
C PRO A 50 4.22 -3.85 16.20
N LEU A 51 4.86 -2.67 16.09
CA LEU A 51 4.22 -1.37 16.38
C LEU A 51 3.01 -1.09 15.48
N GLY A 52 3.13 -1.34 14.18
CA GLY A 52 2.03 -1.12 13.23
C GLY A 52 0.91 -2.14 13.40
N ALA A 53 1.25 -3.40 13.68
CA ALA A 53 0.28 -4.45 13.96
C ALA A 53 -0.55 -4.14 15.23
N ASP A 54 0.10 -3.65 16.29
CA ASP A 54 -0.55 -3.21 17.53
C ASP A 54 -1.51 -2.03 17.30
N LEU A 55 -1.11 -1.05 16.48
CA LEU A 55 -1.98 0.08 16.10
C LEU A 55 -3.24 -0.38 15.36
N ILE A 56 -3.10 -1.28 14.40
CA ILE A 56 -4.24 -1.85 13.65
C ILE A 56 -5.14 -2.63 14.60
N LEU A 57 -4.57 -3.41 15.52
CA LEU A 57 -5.34 -4.17 16.50
C LEU A 57 -6.09 -3.27 17.48
N LYS A 58 -5.51 -2.13 17.88
CA LYS A 58 -6.18 -1.12 18.73
C LYS A 58 -7.27 -0.34 18.02
N VAL A 59 -7.18 -0.16 16.71
CA VAL A 59 -8.20 0.54 15.91
C VAL A 59 -9.33 -0.39 15.47
N ALA A 60 -9.03 -1.69 15.29
CA ALA A 60 -10.00 -2.70 14.86
C ALA A 60 -10.80 -3.34 16.01
N MET A 61 -10.47 -3.03 17.27
CA MET A 61 -11.14 -3.49 18.50
C MET A 61 -11.87 -2.32 19.17
#